data_AF-A0A8S0V6D7-F1
#
_entry.id   AF-A0A8S0V6D7-F1
#
_cell.length_a   1.000
_cell.length_b   1.000
_cell.length_c   1.000
_cell.angle_alpha   90.00
_cell.angle_beta   90.00
_cell.angle_gamma   90.00
#
_symmetry.space_group_name_H-M   'P 1'
#
loop_
_entity.id
_entity.type
_entity.pdbx_description
1 polymer ?
#
loop_
_entity_poly.entity_id
_entity_poly.type
_entity_poly.pdbx_seq_one_letter_code
_entity_poly.pdbx_strand_id
1 'polypeptide(L)'
;MATQTRPLSSELLNDNEDDDCLSSSNFSAPTTEQSEQDAFHLGRPNGYLTGESRIERAWVHWKKLGQPKLIVAPMVDNSELPFRMLCRKYGAQAAYTPMLHSRIFTETEKYRSQEFTTCKEDRPLFVQFCANDPDVLLEAARRVEPYCDYVDINLG
;
A
#
# COMPACT_ATOMS: atom_id res chain seq x y z
N MET A 1 -37.31 2.81 -51.35
CA MET A 1 -38.22 3.16 -50.25
C MET A 1 -37.33 3.47 -49.04
N ALA A 2 -36.97 4.71 -48.71
CA ALA A 2 -37.73 5.93 -48.46
C ALA A 2 -38.30 6.01 -47.03
N THR A 3 -37.57 6.68 -46.11
CA THR A 3 -38.15 7.30 -44.89
C THR A 3 -37.24 8.38 -44.29
N GLN A 4 -37.86 9.47 -43.79
CA GLN A 4 -37.30 10.77 -43.35
C GLN A 4 -38.34 11.46 -42.42
N THR A 5 -38.10 12.43 -41.52
CA THR A 5 -36.93 13.13 -40.92
C THR A 5 -37.41 13.77 -39.57
N ARG A 6 -36.71 14.58 -38.74
CA ARG A 6 -35.44 15.37 -38.75
C ARG A 6 -34.96 15.50 -37.26
N PRO A 7 -33.78 16.08 -36.93
CA PRO A 7 -33.23 16.12 -35.56
C PRO A 7 -33.50 17.45 -34.81
N LEU A 8 -33.24 17.45 -33.50
CA LEU A 8 -33.09 18.59 -32.56
C LEU A 8 -32.30 18.09 -31.33
N SER A 9 -31.60 18.87 -30.50
CA SER A 9 -30.91 20.18 -30.63
C SER A 9 -30.11 20.41 -29.31
N SER A 10 -29.05 21.21 -29.33
CA SER A 10 -28.23 21.55 -28.14
C SER A 10 -28.51 22.96 -27.62
N GLU A 11 -28.62 23.15 -26.30
CA GLU A 11 -28.49 24.40 -25.51
C GLU A 11 -28.56 23.96 -24.03
N LEU A 12 -27.64 24.25 -23.10
CA LEU A 12 -26.99 25.46 -22.56
C LEU A 12 -27.40 25.65 -21.07
N LEU A 13 -26.37 25.70 -20.22
CA LEU A 13 -26.19 26.33 -18.90
C LEU A 13 -27.40 26.65 -17.98
N ASN A 14 -27.21 26.36 -16.68
CA ASN A 14 -27.62 27.27 -15.61
C ASN A 14 -26.73 27.03 -14.36
N ASP A 15 -25.94 28.03 -13.99
CA ASP A 15 -25.31 28.14 -12.67
C ASP A 15 -26.34 28.66 -11.64
N ASN A 16 -26.12 28.42 -10.35
CA ASN A 16 -26.49 29.31 -9.24
C ASN A 16 -25.81 28.88 -7.92
N GLU A 17 -25.60 29.84 -7.04
CA GLU A 17 -24.60 29.84 -5.96
C GLU A 17 -25.17 29.49 -4.56
N ASP A 18 -24.27 29.03 -3.68
CA ASP A 18 -24.09 29.34 -2.24
C ASP A 18 -25.18 29.09 -1.15
N ASP A 19 -24.69 29.18 0.09
CA ASP A 19 -25.29 28.95 1.43
C ASP A 19 -25.74 27.49 1.75
N ASP A 20 -25.28 26.86 2.82
CA ASP A 20 -25.53 27.34 4.20
C ASP A 20 -24.51 26.84 5.24
N CYS A 21 -24.22 27.66 6.25
CA CYS A 21 -23.30 27.36 7.36
C CYS A 21 -24.03 27.47 8.71
N LEU A 22 -24.25 26.36 9.41
CA LEU A 22 -25.00 26.36 10.68
C LEU A 22 -24.27 25.66 11.84
N SER A 23 -23.55 26.50 12.58
CA SER A 23 -23.47 26.59 14.06
C SER A 23 -23.80 25.38 14.96
N SER A 24 -22.80 25.03 15.78
CA SER A 24 -22.85 25.07 17.25
C SER A 24 -23.99 24.38 18.02
N SER A 25 -23.63 23.39 18.86
CA SER A 25 -24.23 23.27 20.20
C SER A 25 -23.19 22.85 21.24
N ASN A 26 -23.03 23.67 22.29
CA ASN A 26 -22.29 23.34 23.50
C ASN A 26 -23.29 22.84 24.55
N PHE A 27 -22.97 21.75 25.24
CA PHE A 27 -23.63 21.37 26.50
C PHE A 27 -22.57 20.94 27.53
N SER A 28 -22.77 21.30 28.79
CA SER A 28 -21.72 21.35 29.82
C SER A 28 -21.50 20.02 30.58
N ALA A 29 -20.28 19.85 31.10
CA ALA A 29 -19.74 18.62 31.69
C ALA A 29 -20.15 18.35 33.15
N PRO A 30 -19.94 17.10 33.61
CA PRO A 30 -19.48 16.82 34.97
C PRO A 30 -18.19 15.96 35.01
N THR A 31 -17.41 16.12 36.09
CA THR A 31 -16.11 15.48 36.30
C THR A 31 -16.22 14.09 36.94
N THR A 32 -15.50 13.10 36.39
CA THR A 32 -15.13 11.84 37.09
C THR A 32 -13.72 11.41 36.67
N GLU A 33 -12.90 10.94 37.61
CA GLU A 33 -11.51 10.52 37.37
C GLU A 33 -11.37 9.06 36.90
N GLN A 34 -10.22 8.76 36.26
CA GLN A 34 -9.66 7.42 35.96
C GLN A 34 -10.47 6.58 34.91
N SER A 35 -9.86 5.79 34.01
CA SER A 35 -8.48 5.28 33.88
C SER A 35 -8.07 5.01 32.41
N GLU A 36 -6.79 5.18 32.11
CA GLU A 36 -5.92 4.40 31.19
C GLU A 36 -6.49 3.80 29.86
N GLN A 37 -5.88 4.17 28.72
CA GLN A 37 -4.94 3.29 27.98
C GLN A 37 -4.43 3.91 26.65
N ASP A 38 -3.12 4.17 26.61
CA ASP A 38 -2.22 4.19 25.44
C ASP A 38 -2.74 4.74 24.11
N ALA A 39 -2.90 6.06 24.05
CA ALA A 39 -2.71 6.80 22.80
C ALA A 39 -1.27 6.56 22.31
N PHE A 40 -1.13 5.69 21.31
CA PHE A 40 0.15 5.21 20.77
C PHE A 40 1.09 6.38 20.46
N HIS A 41 2.06 6.63 21.34
CA HIS A 41 2.96 7.77 21.20
C HIS A 41 3.87 7.52 20.00
N LEU A 42 3.46 8.01 18.82
CA LEU A 42 4.27 8.03 17.62
C LEU A 42 5.63 8.62 17.99
N GLY A 43 6.67 7.78 17.91
CA GLY A 43 8.00 8.14 18.37
C GLY A 43 8.52 9.34 17.61
N ARG A 44 9.25 10.24 18.30
CA ARG A 44 9.85 11.43 17.68
C ARG A 44 10.56 11.05 16.37
N PRO A 45 10.45 11.85 15.30
CA PRO A 45 10.95 11.49 13.97
C PRO A 45 12.48 11.33 13.86
N ASN A 46 13.23 11.55 14.94
CA ASN A 46 14.68 11.43 15.00
C ASN A 46 15.19 10.62 16.22
N GLY A 47 14.33 9.83 16.86
CA GLY A 47 14.70 8.98 17.99
C GLY A 47 15.08 7.57 17.53
N TYR A 48 16.37 7.22 17.55
CA TYR A 48 16.78 5.82 17.41
C TYR A 48 16.23 5.00 18.58
N LEU A 49 15.19 4.23 18.31
CA LEU A 49 14.61 3.30 19.27
C LEU A 49 15.66 2.27 19.71
N THR A 50 15.68 1.95 21.00
CA THR A 50 16.61 0.97 21.58
C THR A 50 16.46 -0.38 20.88
N GLY A 51 17.52 -1.19 20.82
CA GLY A 51 17.54 -2.46 20.07
C GLY A 51 16.33 -3.35 20.36
N GLU A 52 16.09 -3.63 21.65
CA GLU A 52 14.95 -4.41 22.13
C GLU A 52 13.59 -3.88 21.65
N SER A 53 13.35 -2.57 21.73
CA SER A 53 12.09 -1.95 21.30
C SER A 53 11.89 -1.96 19.77
N ARG A 54 12.97 -2.07 18.99
CA ARG A 54 12.87 -2.31 17.54
C ARG A 54 12.50 -3.76 17.24
N ILE A 55 13.15 -4.70 17.94
CA ILE A 55 12.94 -6.14 17.80
C ILE A 55 11.51 -6.52 18.19
N GLU A 56 11.00 -6.08 19.34
CA GLU A 56 9.63 -6.45 19.76
C GLU A 56 8.58 -5.89 18.81
N ARG A 57 8.71 -4.65 18.32
CA ARG A 57 7.76 -4.10 17.33
C ARG A 57 7.77 -4.89 16.01
N ALA A 58 8.94 -5.35 15.55
CA ALA A 58 9.04 -6.21 14.38
C ALA A 58 8.34 -7.56 14.62
N TRP A 59 8.54 -8.19 15.78
CA TRP A 59 7.86 -9.42 16.15
C TRP A 59 6.35 -9.26 16.32
N VAL A 60 5.86 -8.16 16.91
CA VAL A 60 4.43 -7.84 17.00
C VAL A 60 3.83 -7.67 15.61
N HIS A 61 4.51 -6.99 14.69
CA HIS A 61 4.05 -6.84 13.31
C HIS A 61 4.03 -8.19 12.55
N TRP A 62 5.08 -9.00 12.69
CA TRP A 62 5.12 -10.36 12.13
C TRP A 62 4.03 -11.28 12.69
N LYS A 63 3.75 -11.21 13.99
CA LYS A 63 2.61 -11.89 14.64
C LYS A 63 1.27 -11.43 14.04
N LYS A 64 1.08 -10.12 13.84
CA LYS A 64 -0.14 -9.54 13.23
C LYS A 64 -0.39 -10.04 11.80
N LEU A 65 0.67 -10.32 11.04
CA LEU A 65 0.58 -10.88 9.68
C LEU A 65 0.35 -12.41 9.65
N GLY A 66 0.13 -13.06 10.79
CA GLY A 66 -0.15 -14.50 10.87
C GLY A 66 1.08 -15.41 10.86
N GLN A 67 2.30 -14.85 11.03
CA GLN A 67 3.56 -15.60 11.10
C GLN A 67 3.77 -16.60 9.94
N PRO A 68 3.72 -16.15 8.66
CA PRO A 68 3.73 -17.04 7.50
C PRO A 68 5.01 -17.89 7.44
N LYS A 69 4.84 -19.20 7.25
CA LYS A 69 5.91 -20.21 7.15
C LYS A 69 6.11 -20.71 5.72
N LEU A 70 5.03 -20.75 4.94
CA LEU A 70 5.06 -21.09 3.51
C LEU A 70 5.06 -19.81 2.70
N ILE A 71 6.24 -19.41 2.22
CA ILE A 71 6.47 -18.14 1.51
C ILE A 71 6.93 -18.45 0.08
N VAL A 72 6.26 -17.88 -0.92
CA VAL A 72 6.69 -17.99 -2.33
C VAL A 72 7.96 -17.16 -2.52
N ALA A 73 9.05 -17.80 -2.95
CA ALA A 73 10.33 -17.15 -3.20
C ALA A 73 10.28 -16.16 -4.40
N PRO A 74 11.12 -15.11 -4.41
CA PRO A 74 11.25 -14.20 -5.54
C PRO A 74 11.89 -14.92 -6.72
N MET A 75 11.25 -14.87 -7.88
CA MET A 75 11.70 -15.49 -9.12
C MET A 75 11.35 -14.59 -10.30
N VAL A 76 12.35 -14.17 -11.08
CA VAL A 76 12.15 -13.38 -12.32
C VAL A 76 11.45 -14.26 -13.37
N ASP A 77 10.54 -13.67 -14.15
CA ASP A 77 9.70 -14.35 -15.16
C ASP A 77 8.84 -15.51 -14.63
N ASN A 78 8.60 -15.57 -13.31
CA ASN A 78 7.83 -16.64 -12.65
C ASN A 78 6.97 -16.20 -11.47
N SER A 79 7.34 -15.18 -10.68
CA SER A 79 6.64 -14.82 -9.44
C SER A 79 5.66 -13.65 -9.59
N GLU A 80 5.13 -13.45 -10.80
CA GLU A 80 4.12 -12.43 -11.12
C GLU A 80 2.78 -12.76 -10.44
N LEU A 81 1.85 -11.78 -10.43
CA LEU A 81 0.57 -11.90 -9.73
C LEU A 81 -0.19 -13.21 -10.01
N PRO A 82 -0.35 -13.69 -11.26
CA PRO A 82 -1.06 -14.95 -11.53
C PRO A 82 -0.45 -16.17 -10.83
N PHE A 83 0.89 -16.24 -10.76
CA PHE A 83 1.59 -17.32 -10.08
C PHE A 83 1.47 -17.21 -8.56
N ARG A 84 1.61 -16.01 -7.99
CA ARG A 84 1.40 -15.79 -6.54
C ARG A 84 -0.02 -16.18 -6.12
N MET A 85 -1.04 -15.80 -6.90
CA MET A 85 -2.43 -16.21 -6.65
C MET A 85 -2.64 -17.72 -6.78
N LEU A 86 -1.96 -18.38 -7.72
CA LEU A 86 -1.96 -19.84 -7.83
C LEU A 86 -1.35 -20.49 -6.58
N CYS A 87 -0.17 -20.04 -6.13
CA CYS A 87 0.48 -20.54 -4.93
C CYS A 87 -0.36 -20.31 -3.66
N ARG A 88 -1.02 -19.15 -3.53
CA ARG A 88 -1.96 -18.86 -2.42
C ARG A 88 -3.13 -19.85 -2.40
N LYS A 89 -3.69 -20.20 -3.57
CA LYS A 89 -4.73 -21.24 -3.71
C LYS A 89 -4.26 -22.63 -3.22
N TYR A 90 -2.96 -22.91 -3.27
CA TYR A 90 -2.34 -24.15 -2.77
C TYR A 90 -1.70 -24.01 -1.38
N GLY A 91 -2.01 -22.94 -0.63
CA GLY A 91 -1.63 -22.80 0.78
C GLY A 91 -0.38 -21.96 1.05
N ALA A 92 0.16 -21.24 0.07
CA ALA A 92 1.17 -20.22 0.35
C ALA A 92 0.58 -19.10 1.22
N GLN A 93 1.28 -18.74 2.28
CA GLN A 93 0.82 -17.81 3.32
C GLN A 93 1.34 -16.38 3.12
N ALA A 94 2.45 -16.23 2.39
CA ALA A 94 2.95 -14.95 1.87
C ALA A 94 3.68 -15.20 0.54
N ALA A 95 4.00 -14.13 -0.18
CA ALA A 95 4.75 -14.22 -1.43
C ALA A 95 5.64 -13.01 -1.65
N TYR A 96 6.79 -13.23 -2.28
CA TYR A 96 7.59 -12.17 -2.87
C TYR A 96 7.14 -11.87 -4.31
N THR A 97 7.34 -10.64 -4.77
CA THR A 97 7.35 -10.27 -6.20
C THR A 97 8.55 -10.87 -6.93
N PRO A 98 8.62 -10.74 -8.27
CA PRO A 98 9.90 -10.84 -8.97
C PRO A 98 10.91 -9.84 -8.39
N MET A 99 12.20 -10.09 -8.59
CA MET A 99 13.25 -9.16 -8.23
C MET A 99 13.18 -7.93 -9.15
N LEU A 100 12.74 -6.79 -8.62
CA LEU A 100 12.56 -5.56 -9.39
C LEU A 100 13.85 -4.74 -9.41
N HIS A 101 14.23 -4.19 -10.57
CA HIS A 101 15.37 -3.28 -10.64
C HIS A 101 14.96 -1.88 -10.18
N SER A 102 15.35 -1.50 -8.95
CA SER A 102 15.01 -0.22 -8.28
C SER A 102 15.10 1.02 -9.18
N ARG A 103 16.23 1.17 -9.91
CA ARG A 103 16.44 2.24 -10.89
C ARG A 103 15.42 2.24 -12.03
N ILE A 104 15.25 1.12 -12.75
CA ILE A 104 14.33 1.02 -13.89
C ILE A 104 12.88 1.20 -13.42
N PHE A 105 12.54 0.65 -12.26
CA PHE A 105 11.25 0.81 -11.58
C PHE A 105 10.90 2.27 -11.25
N THR A 106 11.93 3.04 -10.91
CA THR A 106 11.86 4.46 -10.58
C THR A 106 11.70 5.31 -11.85
N GLU A 107 12.62 5.14 -12.81
CA GLU A 107 12.70 5.94 -14.05
C GLU A 107 11.59 5.59 -15.06
N THR A 108 11.16 4.33 -15.15
CA THR A 108 10.32 3.82 -16.26
C THR A 108 8.97 3.30 -15.78
N GLU A 109 7.90 4.08 -16.02
CA GLU A 109 6.52 3.68 -15.72
C GLU A 109 6.06 2.42 -16.47
N LYS A 110 6.51 2.24 -17.71
CA LYS A 110 6.20 1.04 -18.50
C LYS A 110 6.73 -0.23 -17.82
N TYR A 111 7.98 -0.23 -17.35
CA TYR A 111 8.56 -1.36 -16.61
C TYR A 111 7.80 -1.60 -15.30
N ARG A 112 7.52 -0.54 -14.54
CA ARG A 112 6.73 -0.62 -13.30
C ARG A 112 5.35 -1.24 -13.51
N SER A 113 4.61 -0.86 -14.55
CA SER A 113 3.27 -1.40 -14.83
C SER A 113 3.27 -2.80 -15.46
N GLN A 114 4.39 -3.23 -16.04
CA GLN A 114 4.57 -4.59 -16.56
C GLN A 114 4.99 -5.57 -15.46
N GLU A 115 6.06 -5.26 -14.72
CA GLU A 115 6.66 -6.17 -13.73
C GLU A 115 5.96 -6.16 -12.37
N PHE A 116 5.32 -5.04 -12.00
CA PHE A 116 4.63 -4.90 -10.72
C PHE A 116 3.13 -4.75 -10.88
N THR A 117 2.44 -5.87 -10.66
CA THR A 117 0.98 -5.96 -10.54
C THR A 117 0.63 -6.63 -9.21
N THR A 118 -0.47 -6.22 -8.59
CA THR A 118 -1.00 -6.84 -7.35
C THR A 118 -2.52 -6.63 -7.23
N CYS A 119 -3.16 -7.32 -6.27
CA CYS A 119 -4.58 -7.16 -5.92
C CYS A 119 -4.78 -7.24 -4.39
N LYS A 120 -6.01 -7.03 -3.90
CA LYS A 120 -6.30 -6.99 -2.45
C LYS A 120 -6.03 -8.34 -1.76
N GLU A 121 -6.20 -9.42 -2.49
CA GLU A 121 -6.07 -10.81 -2.07
C GLU A 121 -4.61 -11.30 -2.08
N ASP A 122 -3.69 -10.51 -2.64
CA ASP A 122 -2.26 -10.84 -2.74
C ASP A 122 -1.47 -10.44 -1.48
N ARG A 123 -2.12 -10.24 -0.33
CA ARG A 123 -1.45 -9.92 0.94
C ARG A 123 -1.42 -11.14 1.88
N PRO A 124 -0.35 -11.33 2.68
CA PRO A 124 0.87 -10.51 2.77
C PRO A 124 1.75 -10.56 1.51
N LEU A 125 2.23 -9.41 1.06
CA LEU A 125 3.10 -9.23 -0.12
C LEU A 125 4.43 -8.60 0.28
N PHE A 126 5.53 -9.19 -0.17
CA PHE A 126 6.87 -8.65 0.00
C PHE A 126 7.42 -8.21 -1.36
N VAL A 127 7.89 -6.97 -1.49
CA VAL A 127 8.47 -6.46 -2.75
C VAL A 127 9.97 -6.48 -2.64
N GLN A 128 10.63 -7.29 -3.47
CA GLN A 128 12.09 -7.36 -3.51
C GLN A 128 12.66 -6.44 -4.58
N PHE A 129 13.63 -5.61 -4.20
CA PHE A 129 14.45 -4.84 -5.15
C PHE A 129 15.88 -5.35 -5.22
N CYS A 130 16.46 -5.33 -6.42
CA CYS A 130 17.92 -5.16 -6.55
C CYS A 130 18.24 -3.66 -6.63
N ALA A 131 19.24 -3.23 -5.86
CA ALA A 131 19.64 -1.84 -5.75
C ALA A 131 21.11 -1.72 -5.36
N ASN A 132 21.76 -0.68 -5.86
CA ASN A 132 23.15 -0.31 -5.56
C ASN A 132 23.29 1.15 -5.10
N ASP A 133 22.18 1.88 -5.00
CA ASP A 133 22.10 3.26 -4.55
C ASP A 133 20.95 3.40 -3.54
N PRO A 134 21.18 4.03 -2.36
CA PRO A 134 20.20 4.09 -1.28
C PRO A 134 19.05 5.07 -1.56
N ASP A 135 19.29 6.15 -2.30
CA ASP A 135 18.27 7.17 -2.60
C ASP A 135 17.31 6.64 -3.67
N VAL A 136 17.83 5.97 -4.70
CA VAL A 136 17.04 5.27 -5.71
C VAL A 136 16.21 4.13 -5.09
N LEU A 137 16.78 3.37 -4.14
CA LEU A 137 16.03 2.35 -3.41
C LEU A 137 14.91 2.97 -2.57
N LEU A 138 15.16 4.07 -1.87
CA LEU A 138 14.15 4.77 -1.08
C LEU A 138 13.01 5.33 -1.96
N GLU A 139 13.32 5.82 -3.15
CA GLU A 139 12.32 6.29 -4.12
C GLU A 139 11.49 5.14 -4.70
N ALA A 140 12.12 3.98 -4.95
CA ALA A 140 11.42 2.76 -5.38
C ALA A 140 10.52 2.20 -4.26
N ALA A 141 11.00 2.19 -3.01
CA ALA A 141 10.25 1.75 -1.83
C ALA A 141 8.98 2.59 -1.59
N ARG A 142 9.09 3.93 -1.67
CA ARG A 142 7.93 4.85 -1.55
C ARG A 142 6.86 4.61 -2.61
N ARG A 143 7.23 4.18 -3.83
CA ARG A 143 6.26 3.82 -4.87
C ARG A 143 5.48 2.54 -4.56
N VAL A 144 6.03 1.61 -3.78
CA VAL A 144 5.39 0.32 -3.47
C VAL A 144 4.77 0.25 -2.07
N GLU A 145 5.13 1.14 -1.16
CA GLU A 145 4.60 1.24 0.21
C GLU A 145 3.06 1.08 0.33
N PRO A 146 2.20 1.69 -0.51
CA PRO A 146 0.75 1.50 -0.43
C PRO A 146 0.26 0.09 -0.79
N TYR A 147 1.11 -0.70 -1.46
CA TYR A 147 0.74 -1.93 -2.15
C TYR A 147 1.33 -3.19 -1.52
N CYS A 148 2.39 -3.09 -0.70
CA CYS A 148 3.06 -4.21 -0.04
C CYS A 148 3.03 -4.14 1.50
N ASP A 149 3.42 -5.22 2.16
CA ASP A 149 3.60 -5.31 3.62
C ASP A 149 5.07 -5.12 4.03
N TYR A 150 6.01 -5.52 3.17
CA TYR A 150 7.45 -5.29 3.34
C TYR A 150 8.12 -4.95 2.03
N VAL A 151 9.22 -4.18 2.13
CA VAL A 151 10.23 -4.02 1.09
C VAL A 151 11.46 -4.82 1.50
N ASP A 152 12.01 -5.59 0.57
CA ASP A 152 13.16 -6.46 0.73
C ASP A 152 14.29 -6.06 -0.24
N ILE A 153 15.54 -6.36 0.15
CA ILE A 153 16.74 -6.05 -0.63
C ILE A 153 17.39 -7.37 -1.02
N ASN A 154 17.49 -7.63 -2.33
CA ASN A 154 18.23 -8.78 -2.82
C ASN A 154 19.73 -8.60 -2.54
N LEU A 155 20.31 -9.56 -1.80
CA LEU A 155 21.73 -9.65 -1.46
C LEU A 155 22.31 -11.05 -1.84
N GLY A 156 21.72 -11.70 -2.85
CA GLY A 156 22.09 -13.03 -3.34
C GLY A 156 23.02 -13.03 -4.56
#